data_AF-A0A2G1DJF4-F1
#
_entry.id   AF-A0A2G1DJF4-F1
#
_cell.length_a   1.000
_cell.length_b   1.000
_cell.length_c   1.000
_cell.angle_alpha   90.00
_cell.angle_beta   90.00
_cell.angle_gamma   90.00
#
_symmetry.space_group_name_H-M   'P 1'
#
loop_
_entity.id
_entity.type
_entity.pdbx_description
1 polymer ?
#
loop_
_entity_poly.entity_id
_entity_poly.type
_entity_poly.pdbx_seq_one_letter_code
_entity_poly.pdbx_strand_id
1 'polypeptide(L)' 'MGEKDINKAKEYSKKEQIQKYIINGISRDRVVEAFWVIKEIIGDKNIILTPVNYNIISKESNKGIIIRAYKN' A
#
# COMPACT_ATOMS: atom_id res chain seq x y z
N MET A 1 -8.42 13.99 24.65
CA MET A 1 -7.08 13.95 24.03
C MET A 1 -6.44 15.30 24.31
N GLY A 2 -5.33 15.35 25.04
CA GLY A 2 -4.74 16.61 25.50
C GLY A 2 -3.78 17.23 24.48
N GLU A 3 -3.52 18.53 24.62
CA GLU A 3 -2.57 19.27 23.76
C GLU A 3 -1.15 18.67 23.79
N LYS A 4 -0.75 18.12 24.96
CA LYS A 4 0.49 17.36 25.13
C LYS A 4 0.53 16.09 24.27
N ASP A 5 -0.58 15.37 24.14
CA ASP A 5 -0.64 14.13 23.34
C ASP A 5 -0.54 14.46 21.85
N ILE A 6 -1.17 15.54 21.41
CA ILE A 6 -1.10 16.03 20.01
C ILE A 6 0.34 16.41 19.65
N ASN A 7 1.04 17.12 20.54
CA ASN A 7 2.42 17.52 20.30
C ASN A 7 3.37 16.31 20.27
N LYS A 8 3.15 15.32 21.14
CA LYS A 8 3.91 14.07 21.13
C LYS A 8 3.68 13.28 19.84
N ALA A 9 2.43 13.19 19.37
CA ALA A 9 2.09 12.55 18.11
C ALA A 9 2.76 13.23 16.90
N LYS A 10 2.81 14.58 16.88
CA LYS A 10 3.54 15.35 15.86
C LYS A 10 5.05 15.11 15.86
N GLU A 11 5.63 14.83 17.02
CA GLU A 11 7.04 14.47 17.12
C GLU A 11 7.29 13.06 16.58
N TYR A 12 6.45 12.10 16.97
CA TYR A 12 6.52 10.72 16.47
C TYR A 12 6.27 10.61 14.97
N SER A 13 5.38 11.42 14.40
CA SER A 13 5.11 11.43 12.95
C SER A 13 6.31 11.88 12.11
N LYS A 14 7.33 12.50 12.71
CA LYS A 14 8.60 12.83 12.04
C LYS A 14 9.58 11.65 11.98
N LYS A 15 9.36 10.58 12.75
CA LYS A 15 10.22 9.40 12.70
C LYS A 15 10.00 8.65 11.40
N GLU A 16 11.07 8.44 10.63
CA GLU A 16 11.02 7.77 9.33
C GLU A 16 10.31 6.41 9.38
N GLN A 17 10.49 5.65 10.44
CA GLN A 17 9.86 4.34 10.59
C GLN A 17 8.33 4.44 10.75
N ILE A 18 7.84 5.46 11.45
CA ILE A 18 6.40 5.72 11.59
C ILE A 18 5.82 6.21 10.26
N GLN A 19 6.52 7.12 9.57
CA GLN A 19 6.13 7.55 8.23
C GLN A 19 6.06 6.37 7.26
N LYS A 20 7.02 5.45 7.31
CA LYS A 20 7.04 4.23 6.51
C LYS A 20 5.81 3.36 6.78
N TYR A 21 5.41 3.18 8.04
CA TYR A 21 4.20 2.41 8.36
C TYR A 21 2.92 3.08 7.87
N ILE A 22 2.81 4.41 8.02
CA ILE A 22 1.67 5.18 7.50
C ILE A 22 1.57 5.03 5.99
N ILE A 23 2.68 5.21 5.26
CA ILE A 23 2.73 5.06 3.82
C ILE A 23 2.37 3.62 3.41
N ASN A 24 2.89 2.61 4.11
CA ASN A 24 2.56 1.21 3.84
C ASN A 24 1.06 0.91 4.02
N GLY A 25 0.42 1.51 5.04
CA GLY A 25 -1.01 1.42 5.26
C GLY A 25 -1.80 1.99 4.08
N ILE A 26 -1.53 3.24 3.72
CA ILE A 26 -2.21 3.92 2.59
C ILE A 26 -1.96 3.18 1.26
N SER A 27 -0.74 2.68 1.03
CA SER A 27 -0.41 1.91 -0.16
C SER A 27 -1.19 0.60 -0.25
N ARG A 28 -1.53 -0.02 0.89
CA ARG A 28 -2.30 -1.27 0.91
C ARG A 28 -3.70 -1.08 0.36
N ASP A 29 -4.36 0.02 0.68
CA ASP A 29 -5.71 0.31 0.19
C ASP A 29 -5.71 0.42 -1.35
N ARG A 30 -4.71 1.11 -1.91
CA ARG A 30 -4.54 1.22 -3.37
C ARG A 30 -4.25 -0.11 -4.05
N VAL A 31 -3.50 -1.00 -3.41
CA VAL A 31 -3.24 -2.36 -3.92
C VAL A 31 -4.54 -3.15 -4.02
N VAL A 32 -5.40 -3.06 -3.00
CA VAL A 32 -6.69 -3.74 -2.97
C VAL A 32 -7.62 -3.18 -4.04
N GLU A 33 -7.69 -1.86 -4.18
CA GLU A 33 -8.49 -1.20 -5.21
C GLU A 33 -8.08 -1.62 -6.63
N ALA A 34 -6.79 -1.51 -6.95
CA ALA A 34 -6.26 -1.93 -8.26
C ALA A 34 -6.50 -3.42 -8.53
N PHE A 35 -6.38 -4.26 -7.50
CA PHE A 35 -6.67 -5.69 -7.61
C PHE A 35 -8.13 -5.96 -8.01
N TRP A 36 -9.10 -5.27 -7.39
CA TRP A 36 -10.52 -5.43 -7.73
C TRP A 36 -10.84 -4.97 -9.14
N VAL A 37 -10.31 -3.82 -9.56
CA VAL A 37 -10.46 -3.31 -10.93
C VAL A 37 -9.93 -4.32 -11.95
N ILE A 38 -8.75 -4.89 -11.72
CA ILE A 38 -8.19 -5.90 -12.63
C ILE A 38 -9.05 -7.17 -12.64
N LYS A 39 -9.57 -7.59 -11.49
CA LYS A 39 -10.48 -8.74 -11.40
C LYS A 39 -11.75 -8.52 -12.23
N GLU A 40 -12.34 -7.33 -12.18
CA GLU A 40 -13.51 -6.96 -13.00
C GLU A 40 -13.21 -7.02 -14.50
N ILE A 41 -12.06 -6.50 -14.92
CA ILE A 41 -11.63 -6.53 -16.33
C ILE A 41 -11.37 -7.95 -16.81
N ILE A 42 -10.80 -8.80 -15.95
CA ILE A 42 -10.45 -10.18 -16.28
C ILE A 42 -11.71 -11.07 -16.35
N GLY A 43 -12.72 -10.82 -15.50
CA GLY A 43 -13.95 -11.62 -15.45
C GLY A 43 -13.71 -13.05 -14.98
N ASP A 44 -14.57 -13.99 -15.39
CA ASP A 44 -14.52 -15.42 -15.02
C ASP A 44 -13.40 -16.22 -15.74
N LYS A 45 -12.35 -15.55 -16.21
CA LYS A 45 -11.18 -16.25 -16.75
C LYS A 45 -10.54 -17.04 -15.61
N ASN A 46 -10.09 -18.25 -15.90
CA ASN A 46 -9.45 -19.17 -14.95
C ASN A 46 -8.02 -18.71 -14.59
N ILE A 47 -7.89 -17.46 -14.13
CA ILE A 47 -6.65 -16.77 -13.79
C ILE A 47 -6.69 -16.46 -12.29
N ILE A 48 -5.66 -16.91 -11.58
CA ILE A 48 -5.50 -16.61 -10.15
C ILE A 48 -4.69 -15.32 -10.04
N LEU A 49 -5.33 -14.28 -9.52
CA LEU A 49 -4.67 -13.03 -9.15
C LEU A 49 -4.24 -13.08 -7.69
N THR A 50 -3.02 -12.65 -7.39
CA THR A 50 -2.55 -12.49 -6.02
C THR A 50 -1.98 -11.08 -5.84
N PRO A 51 -2.56 -10.25 -4.95
CA PRO A 51 -2.02 -8.93 -4.66
C PRO A 51 -0.76 -9.10 -3.81
N VAL A 52 0.34 -8.45 -4.21
CA VAL A 52 1.55 -8.40 -3.37
C VAL A 52 1.88 -6.95 -3.08
N ASN A 53 1.81 -6.58 -1.81
CA ASN A 53 2.10 -5.22 -1.37
C ASN A 53 3.61 -5.07 -1.17
N TYR A 54 4.27 -4.38 -2.10
CA TYR A 54 5.66 -3.96 -1.95
C TYR A 54 5.75 -2.45 -1.97
N ASN A 55 6.38 -1.88 -0.96
CA ASN A 55 6.79 -0.49 -0.96
C ASN A 55 8.29 -0.41 -1.27
N ILE A 56 8.64 0.00 -2.49
CA ILE A 56 10.03 0.22 -2.89
C ILE A 56 10.41 1.63 -2.47
N ILE A 57 11.22 1.74 -1.41
CA ILE A 57 11.85 3.01 -1.04
C ILE A 57 13.08 3.16 -1.93
N SER A 58 12.91 3.77 -3.09
CA SER A 58 13.99 4.11 -4.02
C SER A 58 14.57 5.50 -3.70
N LYS A 59 15.81 5.80 -4.12
CA LYS A 59 16.39 7.15 -4.00
C LYS A 59 15.56 8.20 -4.76
N GLU A 60 14.88 7.76 -5.81
CA GLU A 60 13.83 8.50 -6.49
C GLU A 60 12.46 8.08 -5.90
N SER A 61 11.53 9.02 -5.74
CA SER A 61 10.22 8.81 -5.10
C SER A 61 9.24 7.98 -5.97
N ASN A 62 9.69 6.83 -6.44
CA ASN A 62 8.93 5.92 -7.30
C ASN A 62 8.08 4.99 -6.44
N LYS A 63 6.76 4.99 -6.67
CA LYS A 63 5.78 4.14 -5.96
C LYS A 63 4.99 3.36 -6.99
N GLY A 64 4.80 2.06 -6.76
CA GLY A 64 4.09 1.19 -7.69
C GLY A 64 3.52 -0.04 -6.97
N ILE A 65 2.73 -0.82 -7.71
CA ILE A 65 2.08 -2.03 -7.23
C ILE A 65 2.51 -3.18 -8.13
N ILE A 66 2.80 -4.35 -7.55
CA ILE A 66 3.05 -5.58 -8.30
C ILE A 66 1.87 -6.51 -8.10
N ILE A 67 1.23 -6.90 -9.21
CA ILE A 67 0.14 -7.88 -9.21
C ILE A 67 0.62 -9.09 -9.99
N ARG A 68 0.60 -10.25 -9.34
CA ARG A 68 0.98 -11.51 -9.98
C ARG A 68 -0.28 -12.19 -10.49
N ALA A 69 -0.24 -12.62 -11.75
CA ALA A 69 -1.31 -13.35 -12.41
C ALA A 69 -0.77 -14.72 -12.84
N TYR A 70 -1.48 -15.78 -12.46
CA TYR A 70 -1.12 -17.16 -12.80
C TYR A 70 -2.25 -17.77 -13.61
N LYS A 71 -1.88 -18.52 -14.65
CA LYS A 71 -2.81 -19.36 -15.40
C LYS A 71 -2.91 -20.71 -14.68
N ASN A 72 -4.13 -21.16 -14.39
CA ASN A 72 -4.37 -22.53 -13.97
C ASN A 72 -4.09 -23.52 -15.11
#